data_AF-A0A6L6E5E7-F1
#
_entry.id   AF-A0A6L6E5E7-F1
#
_cell.length_a   1.000
_cell.length_b   1.000
_cell.length_c   1.000
_cell.angle_alpha   90.00
_cell.angle_beta   90.00
_cell.angle_gamma   90.00
#
_symmetry.space_group_name_H-M   'P 1'
#
loop_
_entity.id
_entity.type
_entity.pdbx_description
1 polymer ?
#
loop_
_entity_poly.entity_id
_entity_poly.type
_entity_poly.pdbx_seq_one_letter_code
_entity_poly.pdbx_strand_id
1 'polypeptide(L)' 'ESPILESPSWLAPVMVTNFLIGLLWIVVFYVSQTAYPIPGIGAWNMIIGFSFIAVGFSLATKWR' A
#
# COMPACT_ATOMS: atom_id res chain seq x y z
N GLU A 1 -30.23 -6.82 22.59
CA GLU A 1 -28.94 -6.84 21.87
C GLU A 1 -28.83 -5.66 20.91
N SER A 2 -27.73 -4.91 20.96
CA SER A 2 -27.34 -3.99 19.88
C SER A 2 -26.60 -4.80 18.80
N PRO A 3 -27.00 -4.75 17.52
CA PRO A 3 -26.23 -5.38 16.46
C PRO A 3 -24.90 -4.62 16.40
N ILE A 4 -23.83 -5.29 16.82
CA ILE A 4 -22.45 -4.86 16.52
C ILE A 4 -22.40 -4.74 15.00
N LEU A 5 -22.46 -3.51 14.50
CA LEU A 5 -22.06 -3.21 13.14
C LEU A 5 -20.54 -3.46 13.10
N GLU A 6 -20.15 -4.72 12.96
CA GLU A 6 -18.78 -5.09 12.64
C GLU A 6 -18.47 -4.46 11.28
N SER A 7 -17.74 -3.34 11.29
CA SER A 7 -17.03 -2.91 10.10
C SER A 7 -16.25 -4.13 9.58
N PRO A 8 -16.28 -4.43 8.26
CA PRO A 8 -15.71 -5.66 7.75
C PRO A 8 -14.27 -5.81 8.25
N SER A 9 -14.02 -6.80 9.10
CA SER A 9 -12.72 -6.98 9.76
C SER A 9 -11.57 -7.22 8.77
N TRP A 10 -11.90 -7.48 7.51
CA TRP A 10 -10.99 -7.64 6.36
C TRP A 10 -10.49 -6.31 5.79
N LEU A 11 -11.21 -5.20 6.00
CA LEU A 11 -10.86 -3.89 5.44
C LEU A 11 -9.61 -3.33 6.11
N ALA A 12 -9.50 -3.51 7.44
CA ALA A 12 -8.33 -3.15 8.22
C ALA A 12 -7.04 -3.86 7.78
N PRO A 13 -6.97 -5.21 7.70
CA PRO A 13 -5.77 -5.90 7.27
C PRO A 13 -5.41 -5.60 5.82
N VAL A 14 -6.38 -5.51 4.89
CA VAL A 14 -6.07 -5.18 3.48
C VAL A 14 -5.47 -3.78 3.36
N MET A 15 -6.01 -2.80 4.09
CA MET A 15 -5.45 -1.44 4.14
C MET A 15 -4.00 -1.46 4.65
N VAL A 16 -3.75 -2.13 5.79
CA VAL A 16 -2.41 -2.23 6.39
C VAL A 16 -1.44 -2.96 5.45
N THR A 17 -1.86 -4.06 4.83
CA THR A 17 -1.04 -4.78 3.86
C THR A 17 -0.66 -3.90 2.68
N ASN A 18 -1.59 -3.10 2.14
CA ASN A 18 -1.29 -2.21 1.02
C ASN A 18 -0.29 -1.11 1.40
N PHE A 19 -0.39 -0.57 2.63
CA PHE A 19 0.59 0.37 3.16
C PHE A 19 1.96 -0.26 3.36
N LEU A 20 2.02 -1.47 3.92
CA LEU A 20 3.27 -2.20 4.12
C LEU A 20 3.96 -2.53 2.79
N ILE A 21 3.20 -2.97 1.77
CA ILE A 21 3.72 -3.23 0.43
C ILE A 21 4.26 -1.94 -0.19
N GLY A 22 3.50 -0.84 -0.14
CA GLY A 22 3.95 0.45 -0.68
C GLY A 22 5.20 0.98 0.01
N LEU A 23 5.26 0.88 1.35
CA LEU A 23 6.43 1.26 2.14
C LEU A 23 7.65 0.41 1.77
N LEU A 24 7.49 -0.91 1.76
CA LEU A 24 8.57 -1.85 1.45
C LEU A 24 9.10 -1.63 0.03
N TRP A 25 8.22 -1.34 -0.94
CA TRP A 25 8.60 -1.03 -2.31
C TRP A 25 9.47 0.25 -2.39
N ILE A 26 9.05 1.32 -1.73
CA ILE A 26 9.80 2.58 -1.70
C ILE A 26 11.15 2.39 -0.99
N VAL A 27 11.17 1.68 0.14
CA VAL A 27 12.41 1.38 0.87
C VAL A 27 13.38 0.60 -0.01
N VAL A 28 12.93 -0.47 -0.69
CA VAL A 28 13.76 -1.26 -1.61
C VAL A 28 14.27 -0.39 -2.76
N PHE A 29 13.42 0.47 -3.34
CA PHE A 29 13.80 1.38 -4.41
C PHE A 29 14.92 2.36 -4.03
N TYR A 30 14.85 2.92 -2.83
CA TYR A 30 15.89 3.83 -2.34
C TYR A 30 17.17 3.10 -1.92
N VAL A 31 17.05 1.99 -1.19
CA VAL A 31 18.22 1.19 -0.76
C VAL A 31 19.00 0.63 -1.95
N SER A 32 18.29 0.30 -3.04
CA SER A 32 18.89 -0.22 -4.26
C SER A 32 19.43 0.83 -5.22
N GLN A 33 19.50 2.11 -4.83
CA GLN A 33 19.93 3.20 -5.70
C GLN A 33 19.15 3.26 -7.02
N THR A 34 17.82 3.09 -6.96
CA THR A 34 16.90 3.10 -8.12
C THR A 34 16.99 1.89 -9.06
N ALA A 35 17.75 0.86 -8.71
CA ALA A 35 17.94 -0.33 -9.54
C ALA A 35 16.95 -1.46 -9.26
N TYR A 36 16.32 -1.51 -8.09
CA TYR A 36 15.32 -2.53 -7.72
C TYR A 36 14.05 -1.83 -7.21
N PRO A 37 12.88 -2.50 -7.09
CA PRO A 37 12.60 -3.92 -7.32
C PRO A 37 12.60 -4.37 -8.79
N ILE A 38 12.32 -3.48 -9.75
CA ILE A 38 12.41 -3.82 -11.18
C ILE A 38 13.58 -3.04 -11.80
N PRO A 39 14.65 -3.71 -12.23
CA PRO A 39 15.77 -3.06 -12.91
C PRO A 39 15.38 -2.58 -14.31
N GLY A 40 15.93 -1.43 -14.72
CA GLY A 40 15.76 -0.87 -16.06
C GLY A 40 14.55 0.04 -16.26
N ILE A 41 13.62 0.13 -15.30
CA ILE A 41 12.46 1.05 -15.40
C ILE A 41 12.66 2.37 -14.62
N GLY A 42 13.75 2.52 -13.88
CA GLY A 42 14.15 3.76 -13.21
C GLY A 42 13.04 4.36 -12.34
N ALA A 43 12.64 5.60 -12.63
CA ALA A 43 11.64 6.36 -11.86
C ALA A 43 10.24 5.71 -11.81
N TRP A 44 9.91 4.78 -12.71
CA TRP A 44 8.63 4.08 -12.69
C TRP A 44 8.42 3.24 -11.42
N ASN A 45 9.49 2.73 -10.81
CA ASN A 45 9.40 2.03 -9.53
C ASN A 45 8.82 2.93 -8.42
N MET A 46 9.12 4.23 -8.43
CA MET A 46 8.61 5.19 -7.45
C MET A 46 7.10 5.40 -7.62
N ILE A 47 6.64 5.52 -8.87
CA ILE A 47 5.21 5.66 -9.19
C ILE A 47 4.43 4.43 -8.72
N ILE A 48 4.99 3.22 -8.90
CA ILE A 48 4.38 1.97 -8.43
C ILE A 48 4.24 1.96 -6.90
N GLY A 49 5.30 2.31 -6.17
CA GLY A 49 5.26 2.41 -4.70
C GLY A 49 4.20 3.40 -4.20
N PHE A 50 4.11 4.58 -4.83
CA PHE A 50 3.07 5.56 -4.51
C PHE A 50 1.65 5.08 -4.86
N SER A 51 1.49 4.31 -5.93
CA SER A 51 0.19 3.74 -6.32
C SER A 51 -0.33 2.76 -5.26
N PHE A 52 0.55 1.94 -4.67
CA PHE A 52 0.18 1.08 -3.54
C PHE A 52 -0.27 1.90 -2.32
N ILE A 53 0.40 3.01 -2.02
CA ILE A 53 -0.02 3.90 -0.93
C ILE A 53 -1.39 4.53 -1.23
N ALA A 54 -1.61 5.01 -2.47
CA ALA A 54 -2.88 5.61 -2.88
C ALA A 54 -4.06 4.62 -2.84
N VAL A 55 -3.83 3.36 -3.22
CA VAL A 55 -4.83 2.29 -3.07
C VAL A 55 -5.12 2.00 -1.60
N GLY A 56 -4.10 1.95 -0.74
CA GLY A 56 -4.28 1.81 0.71
C GLY A 56 -5.15 2.93 1.30
N PHE A 57 -4.91 4.17 0.90
CA PHE A 57 -5.74 5.31 1.27
C PHE A 57 -7.17 5.24 0.71
N SER A 58 -7.35 4.76 -0.52
CA SER A 58 -8.69 4.61 -1.12
C SER A 58 -9.52 3.53 -0.42
N LEU A 59 -8.89 2.50 0.15
CA LEU A 59 -9.58 1.58 1.04
C LEU A 59 -9.87 2.24 2.40
N ALA A 60 -8.97 3.09 2.91
CA ALA A 60 -9.21 3.84 4.15
C ALA A 60 -10.47 4.72 4.07
N THR A 61 -10.77 5.32 2.92
CA THR A 61 -11.97 6.14 2.72
C THR A 61 -13.26 5.33 2.58
N LYS A 62 -13.18 4.03 2.32
CA LYS A 62 -14.33 3.11 2.28
C LYS A 62 -14.70 2.54 3.65
N TRP A 63 -14.02 2.94 4.73
CA TRP A 63 -14.47 2.68 6.10
C TRP A 63 -15.79 3.42 6.36
N ARG A 64 -16.90 2.71 6.23
CA ARG A 64 -18.22 3.12 6.69
C ARG A 64 -18.92 1.95 7.38
#